data_AF-A0A6J2X1W0-F1
#
_entry.id   AF-A0A6J2X1W0-F1
#
_cell.length_a   1.000
_cell.length_b   1.000
_cell.length_c   1.000
_cell.angle_alpha   90.00
_cell.angle_beta   90.00
_cell.angle_gamma   90.00
#
_symmetry.space_group_name_H-M   'P 1'
#
loop_
_entity.id
_entity.type
_entity.pdbx_description
1 polymer ?
#
loop_
_entity_poly.entity_id
_entity_poly.type
_entity_poly.pdbx_seq_one_letter_code
_entity_poly.pdbx_strand_id
1 'polypeptide(L)'
;MFPANLLDLIFWVLFLVMLIKQLFFLAWHGNEIQLLSTGISDALYESNWNKQPNAVRQIILIIMMRVQRPLNIYIGPFYPITIGTALGTMKAAYSYVTMIVGMDSQKS
;
A
#
# COMPACT_ATOMS: atom_id res chain seq x y z
N MET A 1 -11.32 11.04 -25.42
CA MET A 1 -12.01 12.34 -25.39
C MET A 1 -11.03 13.34 -24.81
N PHE A 2 -10.32 14.06 -25.68
CA PHE A 2 -9.24 14.97 -25.28
C PHE A 2 -9.83 16.16 -24.49
N PRO A 3 -9.21 16.59 -23.38
CA PRO A 3 -9.71 17.72 -22.61
C PRO A 3 -9.66 18.97 -23.49
N ALA A 4 -10.83 19.54 -23.80
CA ALA A 4 -10.93 20.72 -24.65
C ALA A 4 -10.56 22.01 -23.90
N ASN A 5 -10.56 21.98 -22.56
CA ASN A 5 -10.32 23.14 -21.72
C ASN A 5 -9.11 22.94 -20.81
N LEU A 6 -8.37 24.02 -20.57
CA LEU A 6 -7.21 24.06 -19.67
C LEU A 6 -7.56 23.64 -18.23
N LEU A 7 -8.77 23.96 -17.77
CA LEU A 7 -9.27 23.52 -16.46
C LEU A 7 -9.36 21.99 -16.37
N ASP A 8 -9.89 21.33 -17.39
CA ASP A 8 -10.04 19.86 -17.39
C ASP A 8 -8.66 19.18 -17.29
N LEU A 9 -7.66 19.70 -18.00
CA LEU A 9 -6.29 19.20 -17.91
C LEU A 9 -5.71 19.35 -16.50
N ILE A 10 -5.91 20.52 -15.86
CA ILE A 10 -5.48 20.78 -14.49
C ILE A 10 -6.16 19.79 -13.52
N PHE A 11 -7.47 19.54 -13.65
CA PHE A 11 -8.18 18.58 -12.82
C PHE A 11 -7.61 17.16 -12.94
N TRP A 12 -7.35 16.69 -14.17
CA TRP A 12 -6.76 15.36 -14.40
C TRP A 12 -5.36 15.23 -13.81
N VAL A 13 -4.53 16.26 -13.96
CA VAL A 13 -3.18 16.28 -13.39
C VAL A 13 -3.23 16.27 -11.86
N LEU A 14 -4.06 17.11 -11.24
CA LEU A 14 -4.23 17.13 -9.78
C LEU A 14 -4.74 15.80 -9.25
N PHE A 15 -5.69 15.17 -9.94
CA PHE A 15 -6.21 13.86 -9.59
C PHE A 15 -5.11 12.78 -9.61
N LEU A 16 -4.29 12.75 -10.66
CA LEU A 16 -3.14 11.83 -10.75
C LEU A 16 -2.12 12.06 -9.62
N VAL A 17 -1.79 13.32 -9.33
CA VAL A 17 -0.86 13.67 -8.25
C VAL A 17 -1.41 13.22 -6.89
N MET A 18 -2.71 13.42 -6.64
CA MET A 18 -3.39 12.99 -5.43
C MET A 18 -3.34 11.47 -5.27
N LEU A 19 -3.58 10.71 -6.35
CA LEU A 19 -3.49 9.26 -6.36
C LEU A 19 -2.08 8.75 -6.04
N ILE A 20 -1.05 9.36 -6.65
CA ILE A 20 0.35 9.01 -6.39
C ILE A 20 0.71 9.32 -4.93
N LYS A 21 0.28 10.47 -4.41
CA LYS A 21 0.48 10.86 -3.01
C LYS A 21 -0.17 9.85 -2.06
N GLN A 22 -1.42 9.47 -2.31
CA GLN A 22 -2.13 8.49 -1.49
C GLN A 22 -1.42 7.14 -1.49
N LEU A 23 -0.95 6.69 -2.66
CA LEU A 23 -0.21 5.45 -2.82
C LEU A 23 1.13 5.46 -2.07
N PHE A 24 1.87 6.57 -2.14
CA PHE A 24 3.11 6.76 -1.41
C PHE A 24 2.91 6.80 0.11
N PHE A 25 1.86 7.48 0.58
CA PHE A 25 1.55 7.57 2.01
C PHE A 25 1.14 6.20 2.58
N LEU A 26 0.33 5.44 1.85
CA LEU A 26 -0.06 4.08 2.22
C LEU A 26 1.14 3.12 2.22
N ALA A 27 2.01 3.23 1.22
CA ALA A 27 3.27 2.50 1.15
C ALA A 27 4.16 2.77 2.35
N TRP A 28 4.33 4.05 2.71
CA TRP A 28 5.14 4.47 3.84
C TRP A 28 4.58 3.98 5.16
N HIS A 29 3.27 4.19 5.41
CA HIS A 29 2.60 3.68 6.61
C HIS A 29 2.64 2.15 6.67
N GLY A 30 2.46 1.44 5.56
CA GLY A 30 2.60 -0.02 5.52
C GLY A 30 3.98 -0.48 5.97
N ASN A 31 5.04 0.16 5.47
CA ASN A 31 6.42 -0.14 5.84
C ASN A 31 6.72 0.20 7.31
N GLU A 32 6.28 1.37 7.79
CA GLU A 32 6.50 1.82 9.16
C GLU A 32 5.75 0.97 10.17
N ILE A 33 4.49 0.62 9.89
CA ILE A 33 3.69 -0.32 10.71
C ILE A 33 4.36 -1.68 10.75
N GLN A 34 4.90 -2.18 9.63
CA GLN A 34 5.58 -3.47 9.59
C GLN A 34 6.87 -3.48 10.42
N LEU A 35 7.62 -2.39 10.40
CA LEU A 35 8.87 -2.24 11.13
C LEU A 35 8.63 -2.04 12.65
N LEU A 36 7.63 -1.25 13.01
CA LEU A 36 7.14 -1.13 14.40
C LEU A 36 6.60 -2.45 14.92
N SER A 37 5.87 -3.19 14.08
CA SER A 37 5.29 -4.49 14.40
C SER A 37 6.34 -5.51 14.81
N THR A 38 7.40 -5.66 14.02
CA THR A 38 8.50 -6.58 14.33
C THR A 38 9.24 -6.15 15.58
N GLY A 39 9.53 -4.84 15.74
CA GLY A 39 10.22 -4.33 16.92
C GLY A 39 9.43 -4.50 18.24
N ILE A 40 8.11 -4.30 18.21
CA ILE A 40 7.25 -4.51 19.37
C ILE A 40 7.11 -6.00 19.70
N SER A 41 7.03 -6.87 18.69
CA SER A 41 6.99 -8.32 18.88
C SER A 41 8.27 -8.83 19.55
N ASP A 42 9.45 -8.38 19.08
CA ASP A 42 10.73 -8.78 19.64
C ASP A 42 10.91 -8.25 21.08
N ALA A 43 10.59 -6.97 21.32
CA ALA A 43 10.66 -6.38 22.65
C ALA A 43 9.69 -7.06 23.65
N LEU A 44 8.49 -7.45 23.21
CA LEU A 44 7.56 -8.22 24.04
C LEU A 44 8.04 -9.66 24.27
N TYR A 45 8.72 -10.27 23.29
CA TYR A 45 9.30 -11.60 23.43
C TYR A 45 10.47 -11.62 24.41
N GLU A 46 11.30 -10.56 24.42
CA GLU A 46 12.37 -10.36 25.39
C GLU A 46 11.86 -9.90 26.77
N SER A 47 10.66 -9.31 26.84
CA SER A 47 10.02 -9.04 28.12
C SER A 47 9.76 -10.36 28.86
N ASN A 48 9.75 -10.37 30.20
CA ASN A 48 9.40 -11.54 31.00
C ASN A 48 7.88 -11.87 30.90
N TRP A 49 7.32 -11.96 29.70
CA TRP A 49 5.92 -12.23 29.40
C TRP A 49 5.44 -13.56 29.99
N ASN A 50 6.35 -14.52 30.18
CA ASN A 50 6.09 -15.79 30.86
C ASN A 50 5.82 -15.66 32.36
N LYS A 51 6.25 -14.57 33.01
CA LYS A 51 6.01 -14.31 34.45
C LYS A 51 4.78 -13.45 34.72
N GLN A 52 4.06 -13.03 33.68
CA GLN A 52 2.88 -12.18 33.82
C GLN A 52 1.60 -13.01 34.01
N PRO A 53 0.55 -12.45 34.65
CA PRO A 53 -0.69 -13.16 34.89
C PRO A 53 -1.36 -13.58 33.58
N ASN A 54 -2.11 -14.68 33.63
CA ASN A 54 -2.72 -15.32 32.46
C ASN A 54 -3.54 -14.37 31.57
N ALA A 55 -4.22 -13.38 32.16
CA ALA A 55 -4.95 -12.35 31.42
C ALA A 55 -4.03 -11.47 30.55
N VAL A 56 -2.89 -11.05 31.10
CA VAL A 56 -1.91 -10.21 30.39
C VAL A 56 -1.17 -11.02 29.33
N ARG A 57 -0.85 -12.29 29.62
CA ARG A 57 -0.24 -13.22 28.66
C ARG A 57 -1.12 -13.44 27.42
N GLN A 58 -2.43 -13.64 27.61
CA GLN A 58 -3.40 -13.77 26.52
C GLN A 58 -3.46 -12.50 25.66
N ILE A 59 -3.46 -11.32 26.30
CA ILE A 59 -3.47 -10.04 25.59
C ILE A 59 -2.19 -9.84 24.78
N ILE A 60 -1.01 -10.13 25.36
CA ILE A 60 0.28 -10.04 24.65
C ILE A 60 0.31 -10.98 23.44
N LEU A 61 -0.17 -12.22 23.57
CA LEU A 61 -0.25 -13.16 22.46
C LEU A 61 -1.23 -12.70 21.36
N ILE A 62 -2.38 -12.15 21.75
CA ILE A 62 -3.35 -11.57 20.80
C ILE A 62 -2.72 -10.39 20.07
N ILE A 63 -2.00 -9.52 20.77
CA ILE A 63 -1.28 -8.38 20.18
C ILE A 63 -0.21 -8.89 19.22
N MET A 64 0.66 -9.83 19.61
CA MET A 64 1.66 -10.43 18.72
C MET A 64 1.02 -11.04 17.46
N MET A 65 -0.08 -11.79 17.60
CA MET A 65 -0.81 -12.38 16.45
C MET A 65 -1.49 -11.34 15.57
N ARG A 66 -2.00 -10.25 16.14
CA ARG A 66 -2.63 -9.15 15.40
C ARG A 66 -1.61 -8.30 14.67
N VAL A 67 -0.45 -8.10 15.29
CA VAL A 67 0.66 -7.30 14.80
C VAL A 67 1.40 -8.04 13.67
N GLN A 68 1.53 -9.37 13.75
CA GLN A 68 2.03 -10.21 12.66
C GLN A 68 1.16 -10.21 11.39
N ARG A 69 -0.09 -9.75 11.47
CA ARG A 69 -0.92 -9.55 10.28
C ARG A 69 -0.79 -8.08 9.88
N PRO A 70 0.05 -7.74 8.88
CA PRO A 70 0.08 -6.38 8.36
C PRO A 70 -1.36 -6.01 8.00
N LEU A 71 -1.78 -4.83 8.42
CA LEU A 71 -3.09 -4.27 8.15
C LEU A 71 -3.15 -3.93 6.65
N ASN A 72 -3.13 -4.97 5.82
CA ASN A 72 -3.30 -4.88 4.39
C ASN A 72 -4.75 -4.48 4.19
N ILE A 73 -4.96 -3.20 3.88
CA ILE A 73 -6.25 -2.71 3.44
C ILE A 73 -6.48 -3.39 2.09
N TYR A 74 -7.32 -4.42 2.08
CA TYR A 74 -7.73 -5.10 0.86
C TYR A 74 -8.80 -4.24 0.17
N ILE A 75 -8.61 -3.94 -1.11
CA ILE A 75 -9.71 -3.44 -1.95
C ILE A 75 -10.54 -4.67 -2.35
N GLY A 76 -11.41 -5.14 -1.46
CA GLY A 76 -12.25 -6.31 -1.71
C GLY A 76 -11.46 -7.59 -2.07
N PRO A 77 -11.86 -8.38 -3.09
CA PRO A 77 -11.15 -9.61 -3.50
C PRO A 77 -9.83 -9.36 -4.26
N PHE A 78 -9.43 -8.10 -4.43
CA PHE A 78 -8.18 -7.75 -5.09
C PHE A 78 -7.03 -7.74 -4.09
N TYR A 79 -5.86 -8.16 -4.60
CA TYR A 79 -4.56 -8.25 -3.94
C TYR A 79 -4.32 -7.17 -2.87
N PRO A 80 -3.58 -7.48 -1.78
CA PRO A 80 -3.30 -6.51 -0.72
C PRO A 80 -2.68 -5.23 -1.31
N ILE A 81 -3.19 -4.05 -0.90
CA ILE A 81 -2.58 -2.77 -1.30
C ILE A 81 -1.20 -2.70 -0.64
N THR A 82 -0.17 -3.11 -1.37
CA THR A 82 1.22 -3.08 -0.94
C THR A 82 2.02 -2.24 -1.95
N ILE A 83 3.22 -1.80 -1.58
CA ILE A 83 4.16 -1.15 -2.51
C ILE A 83 4.32 -1.93 -3.83
N GLY A 84 4.27 -3.26 -3.76
CA GLY A 84 4.33 -4.11 -4.95
C GLY A 84 3.14 -3.94 -5.90
N THR A 85 1.92 -3.80 -5.40
CA THR A 85 0.73 -3.57 -6.25
C THR A 85 0.70 -2.15 -6.78
N ALA A 86 1.18 -1.16 -6.01
CA ALA A 86 1.39 0.21 -6.48
C ALA A 86 2.29 0.27 -7.73
N LEU A 87 3.46 -0.36 -7.63
CA LEU A 87 4.42 -0.52 -8.73
C LEU A 87 3.83 -1.33 -9.88
N GLY A 88 3.08 -2.40 -9.57
CA GLY A 88 2.39 -3.22 -10.57
C GLY A 88 1.38 -2.41 -11.38
N THR A 89 0.52 -1.62 -10.73
CA THR A 89 -0.45 -0.75 -11.39
C THR A 89 0.24 0.32 -12.24
N MET A 90 1.34 0.90 -11.75
CA MET A 90 2.09 1.89 -12.52
C MET A 90 2.77 1.28 -13.75
N LYS A 91 3.36 0.08 -13.63
CA LYS A 91 3.92 -0.68 -14.76
C LYS A 91 2.85 -1.05 -15.78
N ALA A 92 1.68 -1.51 -15.31
CA ALA A 92 0.56 -1.82 -16.18
C ALA A 92 0.09 -0.56 -16.92
N ALA A 93 -0.10 0.55 -16.23
CA ALA A 93 -0.48 1.83 -16.84
C ALA A 93 0.54 2.28 -17.90
N TYR A 94 1.83 2.21 -17.59
CA TYR A 94 2.89 2.51 -18.56
C TYR A 94 2.83 1.58 -19.77
N SER A 95 2.68 0.27 -19.57
CA SER A 95 2.55 -0.71 -20.66
C SER A 95 1.35 -0.42 -21.56
N TYR A 96 0.21 -0.03 -20.97
CA TYR A 96 -0.98 0.36 -21.74
C TYR A 96 -0.73 1.61 -22.58
N VAL A 97 -0.08 2.63 -22.01
CA VAL A 97 0.29 3.85 -22.74
C VAL A 97 1.24 3.53 -23.89
N THR A 98 2.30 2.75 -23.64
CA THR A 98 3.25 2.35 -24.68
C THR A 98 2.59 1.54 -25.79
N MET A 99 1.67 0.64 -25.46
CA MET A 99 0.92 -0.13 -26.45
C MET A 99 0.05 0.77 -27.33
N ILE A 100 -0.68 1.72 -26.74
CA ILE A 100 -1.52 2.66 -27.48
C ILE A 100 -0.67 3.53 -28.42
N VAL A 101 0.47 4.04 -27.93
CA VAL A 101 1.41 4.84 -28.74
C VAL A 101 2.04 4.00 -29.86
N GLY A 102 2.39 2.74 -29.57
CA GLY A 102 2.95 1.82 -30.57
C GLY A 102 1.95 1.45 -31.67
N MET A 103 0.66 1.31 -31.33
CA MET A 103 -0.42 1.07 -32.29
C MET A 103 -0.70 2.28 -33.18
N ASP A 104 -0.53 3.50 -32.65
CA ASP A 104 -0.67 4.74 -33.42
C ASP A 104 0.48 4.91 -34.43
N SER A 105 1.70 4.54 -34.03
CA SER A 105 2.89 4.55 -34.90
C SER A 105 2.84 3.56 -36.07
N GLN A 106 1.99 2.54 -36.02
CA GLN A 106 1.83 1.58 -37.13
C GLN A 106 0.79 1.98 -38.18
N LYS A 107 0.02 3.05 -37.92
CA LYS A 107 -1.04 3.55 -38.83
C LYS A 107 -0.60 4.74 -39.69
N SER A 108 0.63 5.23 -39.55
CA SER A 108 1.27 6.21 -40.45
C SER A 108 2.26 5.54 -41.38
#